data_AF-A0A7X7V328-F1
#
_entry.id   AF-A0A7X7V328-F1
#
_cell.length_a   1.000
_cell.length_b   1.000
_cell.length_c   1.000
_cell.angle_alpha   90.00
_cell.angle_beta   90.00
_cell.angle_gamma   90.00
#
_symmetry.space_group_name_H-M   'P 1'
#
loop_
_entity.id
_entity.type
_entity.pdbx_description
1 polymer ?
#
loop_
_entity_poly.entity_id
_entity_poly.type
_entity_poly.pdbx_seq_one_letter_code
_entity_poly.pdbx_strand_id
1 'polypeptide(L)'
;MKFFPDTSTIFTIGNFGLTWYTLTFLAACVFGFLAGSKAMTKHGYKQKVSDEIFTLALVGAIIGGRIGWVIENFHEYYLYAWYILRLTDGGLEVITALLGTGIALYLYCRRHHMSFFRTMDTIAPILMASAIIVRIGRCFTQPKVLWSVGTSTIILLLIWFVYRPYKIGHKRGDITAIVLLWLGVSRLMAYVFKTDDLALNCLLMSIFAEIGGLVLYIRNRKYVAQKPTILFDLDGTIMDSEGMVIHCFMYLFEKYGDPKDFTHEKQLEVFGPPLKEEMAKLFPDRDPDVMVQEYRQYQNTLPEQHIVELLPNTELFLRELKKQGYQLGIVSSRLTESCEMWLKEFKIYDLFDVVLGRDQFMAPKPAPDGILKACEMLDHGHDSCIYVGDNASDIEAAKRAGVYAVAYISNKEKLPVIKAAAPNYVIMGLGELLPELESNHAWTYEKI
;
A
#
# COMPACT_ATOMS: atom_id res chain seq x y z
N MET A 1 34.24 34.90 5.36
CA MET A 1 33.80 33.54 5.06
C MET A 1 35.04 32.69 4.86
N LYS A 2 35.23 31.60 5.60
CA LYS A 2 36.33 30.64 5.38
C LYS A 2 35.75 29.34 4.87
N PHE A 3 36.26 28.82 3.76
CA PHE A 3 35.91 27.49 3.25
C PHE A 3 36.90 26.47 3.80
N PHE A 4 36.40 25.30 4.19
CA PHE A 4 37.16 24.17 4.73
C PHE A 4 38.17 24.56 5.85
N PRO A 5 37.71 25.18 6.95
CA PRO A 5 38.62 25.53 8.05
C PRO A 5 39.19 24.30 8.77
N ASP A 6 38.51 23.15 8.66
CA ASP A 6 38.93 21.84 9.18
C ASP A 6 38.30 20.72 8.33
N THR A 7 38.60 19.45 8.63
CA THR A 7 38.12 18.29 7.85
C THR A 7 36.61 18.06 7.95
N SER A 8 35.96 18.59 9.00
CA SER A 8 34.56 18.39 9.33
C SER A 8 33.64 19.55 8.93
N THR A 9 34.21 20.74 8.70
CA THR A 9 33.48 21.97 8.42
C THR A 9 33.62 22.38 6.96
N ILE A 10 32.50 22.65 6.28
CA ILE A 10 32.47 23.05 4.87
C ILE A 10 32.78 24.53 4.72
N PHE A 11 32.11 25.38 5.51
CA PHE A 11 32.42 26.80 5.57
C PHE A 11 31.99 27.42 6.89
N THR A 12 32.61 28.55 7.25
CA THR A 12 32.23 29.38 8.39
C THR A 12 32.00 30.84 7.98
N ILE A 13 30.95 31.44 8.55
CA ILE A 13 30.61 32.86 8.45
C ILE A 13 30.38 33.37 9.88
N GLY A 14 31.33 34.12 10.43
CA GLY A 14 31.29 34.54 11.83
C GLY A 14 31.25 33.33 12.77
N ASN A 15 30.26 33.29 13.67
CA ASN A 15 30.06 32.17 14.60
C ASN A 15 29.24 31.01 14.00
N PHE A 16 28.77 31.13 12.76
CA PHE A 16 28.04 30.07 12.08
C PHE A 16 29.01 29.19 11.29
N GLY A 17 28.98 27.88 11.54
CA GLY A 17 29.74 26.88 10.79
C GLY A 17 28.81 25.81 10.23
N LEU A 18 28.87 25.57 8.92
CA LEU A 18 28.17 24.45 8.30
C LEU A 18 29.10 23.23 8.27
N THR A 19 28.75 22.18 9.02
CA THR A 19 29.51 20.93 9.05
C THR A 19 29.01 19.92 8.02
N TRP A 20 29.87 18.97 7.64
CA TRP A 20 29.46 17.82 6.83
C TRP A 20 28.34 17.02 7.48
N TYR A 21 28.35 16.89 8.82
CA TYR A 21 27.27 16.26 9.57
C TYR A 21 25.94 16.98 9.41
N THR A 22 25.92 18.32 9.53
CA THR A 22 24.70 19.12 9.34
C THR A 22 24.16 18.98 7.91
N LEU A 23 25.06 19.04 6.92
CA LEU A 23 24.66 18.89 5.52
C LEU A 23 24.07 17.50 5.24
N THR A 24 24.72 16.42 5.67
CA THR A 24 24.21 15.06 5.45
C THR A 24 22.95 14.77 6.26
N PHE A 25 22.78 15.38 7.43
CA PHE A 25 21.53 15.32 8.18
C PHE A 25 20.36 15.93 7.40
N LEU A 26 20.53 17.14 6.87
CA LEU A 26 19.52 17.78 6.02
C LEU A 26 19.23 16.95 4.77
N ALA A 27 20.28 16.43 4.12
CA ALA A 27 20.13 15.54 2.97
C ALA A 27 19.36 14.26 3.32
N ALA A 28 19.61 13.68 4.50
CA ALA A 28 18.91 12.50 4.98
C ALA A 28 17.42 12.78 5.26
N CYS A 29 17.07 13.93 5.82
CA CYS A 29 15.67 14.33 6.02
C CYS A 29 14.94 14.51 4.68
N VAL A 30 15.56 15.21 3.72
CA VAL A 30 15.00 15.41 2.37
C VAL A 30 14.84 14.08 1.64
N PHE A 31 15.88 13.23 1.68
CA PHE A 31 15.84 11.89 1.11
C PHE A 31 14.72 11.05 1.76
N GLY A 32 14.66 11.02 3.09
CA GLY A 32 13.66 10.28 3.84
C GLY A 32 12.25 10.69 3.47
N PHE A 33 11.98 11.98 3.33
CA PHE A 33 10.68 12.50 2.89
C PHE A 33 10.35 12.10 1.45
N LEU A 34 11.26 12.35 0.49
CA LEU A 34 10.99 12.09 -0.93
C LEU A 34 10.91 10.59 -1.26
N ALA A 35 11.91 9.82 -0.83
CA ALA A 35 11.94 8.37 -1.05
C ALA A 35 10.81 7.68 -0.28
N GLY A 36 10.56 8.16 0.93
CA GLY A 36 9.44 7.79 1.77
C GLY A 36 8.09 7.93 1.10
N SER A 37 7.82 9.15 0.65
CA SER A 37 6.58 9.51 -0.02
C SER A 37 6.35 8.68 -1.28
N LYS A 38 7.40 8.53 -2.09
CA LYS A 38 7.36 7.68 -3.28
C LYS A 38 7.10 6.21 -2.94
N ALA A 39 7.70 5.67 -1.88
CA ALA A 39 7.51 4.27 -1.49
C ALA A 39 6.10 4.00 -0.93
N MET A 40 5.55 4.92 -0.15
CA MET A 40 4.19 4.80 0.41
C MET A 40 3.13 4.91 -0.69
N THR A 41 3.23 5.92 -1.55
CA THR A 41 2.30 6.08 -2.69
C THR A 41 2.34 4.89 -3.63
N LYS A 42 3.53 4.32 -3.82
CA LYS A 42 3.71 3.07 -4.55
C LYS A 42 2.90 1.92 -3.93
N HIS A 43 2.74 1.84 -2.61
CA HIS A 43 1.90 0.84 -1.92
C HIS A 43 0.41 1.22 -1.79
N GLY A 44 -0.07 2.22 -2.55
CA GLY A 44 -1.48 2.63 -2.58
C GLY A 44 -1.89 3.61 -1.50
N TYR A 45 -0.96 4.10 -0.68
CA TYR A 45 -1.25 5.17 0.29
C TYR A 45 -1.45 6.51 -0.43
N LYS A 46 -2.44 7.29 0.01
CA LYS A 46 -2.63 8.66 -0.51
C LYS A 46 -1.41 9.53 -0.16
N GLN A 47 -1.03 10.44 -1.08
CA GLN A 47 0.09 11.37 -0.87
C GLN A 47 0.01 12.09 0.48
N LYS A 48 -1.17 12.64 0.81
CA LYS A 48 -1.42 13.34 2.07
C LYS A 48 -1.12 12.48 3.31
N VAL A 49 -1.54 11.21 3.30
CA VAL A 49 -1.29 10.25 4.39
C VAL A 49 0.20 10.01 4.54
N SER A 50 0.92 9.90 3.43
CA SER A 50 2.36 9.76 3.45
C SER A 50 3.04 10.98 4.08
N ASP A 51 2.67 12.19 3.68
CA ASP A 51 3.28 13.43 4.18
C ASP A 51 3.05 13.60 5.70
N GLU A 52 1.84 13.26 6.17
CA GLU A 52 1.50 13.23 7.60
C GLU A 52 2.36 12.21 8.36
N ILE A 53 2.53 11.00 7.82
CA ILE A 53 3.36 9.95 8.42
C ILE A 53 4.83 10.37 8.53
N PHE A 54 5.42 10.98 7.50
CA PHE A 54 6.81 11.47 7.58
C PHE A 54 6.96 12.61 8.59
N THR A 55 5.99 13.52 8.63
CA THR A 55 5.97 14.61 9.61
C THR A 55 5.89 14.06 11.03
N LEU A 56 4.99 13.12 11.29
CA LEU A 56 4.84 12.45 12.58
C LEU A 56 6.08 11.64 12.95
N ALA A 57 6.71 10.96 12.00
CA ALA A 57 7.95 10.23 12.24
C ALA A 57 9.08 11.19 12.66
N LEU A 58 9.23 12.34 12.01
CA LEU A 58 10.22 13.34 12.38
C LEU A 58 9.96 13.92 13.78
N VAL A 59 8.72 14.29 14.08
CA VAL A 59 8.34 14.80 15.41
C VAL A 59 8.55 13.74 16.49
N GLY A 60 8.12 12.51 16.24
CA GLY A 60 8.31 11.38 17.13
C GLY A 60 9.78 11.06 17.37
N ALA A 61 10.62 11.17 16.35
CA ALA A 61 12.07 11.00 16.46
C ALA A 61 12.72 12.08 17.34
N ILE A 62 12.35 13.35 17.16
CA ILE A 62 12.88 14.46 17.97
C ILE A 62 12.45 14.31 19.44
N ILE A 63 11.17 14.09 19.69
CA ILE A 63 10.64 13.95 21.05
C ILE A 63 11.24 12.71 21.72
N GLY A 64 11.17 11.55 21.07
CA GLY A 64 11.67 10.29 21.59
C GLY A 64 13.17 10.34 21.86
N GLY A 65 13.95 10.85 20.90
CA GLY A 65 15.39 10.96 21.05
C GLY A 65 15.81 11.92 22.15
N ARG A 66 15.05 13.00 22.37
CA ARG A 66 15.34 13.95 23.45
C ARG A 66 15.03 13.34 24.81
N ILE A 67 13.92 12.62 24.93
CA ILE A 67 13.57 11.90 26.16
C ILE A 67 14.67 10.89 26.51
N GLY A 68 15.13 10.10 25.54
CA GLY A 68 16.20 9.12 25.76
C GLY A 68 17.49 9.77 26.26
N TRP A 69 17.91 10.86 25.60
CA TRP A 69 19.10 11.59 26.02
C TRP A 69 19.00 12.12 27.46
N VAL A 70 17.85 12.69 27.82
CA VAL A 70 17.62 13.24 29.16
C VAL A 70 17.61 12.14 30.21
N ILE A 71 17.10 10.94 29.88
CA ILE A 71 17.16 9.78 30.78
C ILE A 71 18.61 9.33 30.99
N GLU A 72 19.40 9.21 29.92
CA GLU A 72 20.81 8.80 30.01
C GLU A 72 21.66 9.81 30.79
N ASN A 73 21.34 11.10 30.67
CA ASN A 73 22.08 12.19 31.29
C ASN A 73 21.27 12.86 32.42
N PHE A 74 20.42 12.09 33.12
CA PHE A 74 19.47 12.64 34.10
C PHE A 74 20.14 13.51 35.17
N HIS A 75 21.37 13.17 35.55
CA HIS A 75 22.21 13.92 36.48
C HIS A 75 22.59 15.34 36.01
N GLU A 76 22.42 15.68 34.74
CA GLU A 76 22.65 17.05 34.23
C GLU A 76 21.37 17.88 34.22
N TYR A 77 20.21 17.22 34.11
CA TYR A 77 18.92 17.88 33.90
C TYR A 77 18.04 17.99 35.16
N TYR A 78 18.30 17.19 36.21
CA TYR A 78 17.45 17.14 37.41
C TYR A 78 17.36 18.48 38.17
N LEU A 79 18.39 19.33 38.07
CA LEU A 79 18.41 20.65 38.71
C LEU A 79 17.72 21.73 37.88
N TYR A 80 17.52 21.50 36.57
CA TYR A 80 17.00 22.50 35.65
C TYR A 80 16.06 21.89 34.62
N ALA A 81 14.82 21.61 35.04
CA ALA A 81 13.81 20.94 34.21
C ALA A 81 13.54 21.63 32.85
N TRP A 82 13.70 22.96 32.75
CA TRP A 82 13.51 23.68 31.48
C TRP A 82 14.62 23.39 30.45
N TYR A 83 15.81 22.93 30.85
CA TYR A 83 16.90 22.57 29.93
C TYR A 83 16.56 21.31 29.11
N ILE A 84 15.58 20.52 29.55
CA ILE A 84 15.07 19.33 28.85
C ILE A 84 14.59 19.68 27.43
N LEU A 85 14.10 20.90 27.19
CA LEU A 85 13.60 21.33 25.87
C LEU A 85 14.68 21.93 24.96
N ARG A 86 15.87 22.20 25.48
CA ARG A 86 16.96 22.81 24.72
C ARG A 86 17.54 21.78 23.75
N LEU A 87 17.69 22.11 22.46
CA LEU A 87 18.23 21.17 21.45
C LEU A 87 19.69 21.48 21.05
N THR A 88 20.30 22.49 21.67
CA THR A 88 21.59 23.07 21.25
C THR A 88 22.81 22.45 21.94
N ASP A 89 22.58 21.65 22.98
CA ASP A 89 23.54 21.01 23.88
C ASP A 89 23.99 19.61 23.39
N GLY A 90 23.61 19.24 22.16
CA GLY A 90 23.59 17.84 21.73
C GLY A 90 22.39 17.11 22.34
N GLY A 91 22.09 15.91 21.84
CA GLY A 91 21.20 15.02 22.57
C GLY A 91 19.90 14.61 21.91
N LEU A 92 20.04 13.82 20.84
CA LEU A 92 18.99 12.92 20.36
C LEU A 92 19.54 11.50 20.36
N GLU A 93 19.04 10.65 21.25
CA GLU A 93 19.37 9.23 21.25
C GLU A 93 18.54 8.52 20.16
N VAL A 94 19.19 7.70 19.33
CA VAL A 94 18.58 7.17 18.09
C VAL A 94 17.54 6.09 18.36
N ILE A 95 17.73 5.24 19.38
CA ILE A 95 16.84 4.11 19.63
C ILE A 95 15.51 4.60 20.22
N THR A 96 15.57 5.52 21.16
CA THR A 96 14.42 6.22 21.71
C THR A 96 13.76 7.14 20.69
N ALA A 97 14.50 7.72 19.73
CA ALA A 97 13.92 8.36 18.55
C ALA A 97 13.12 7.38 17.68
N LEU A 98 13.63 6.17 17.44
CA LEU A 98 12.90 5.13 16.73
C LEU A 98 11.67 4.63 17.51
N LEU A 99 11.77 4.52 18.83
CA LEU A 99 10.63 4.19 19.69
C LEU A 99 9.56 5.28 19.66
N GLY A 100 9.94 6.55 19.78
CA GLY A 100 9.02 7.69 19.68
C GLY A 100 8.33 7.74 18.31
N THR A 101 9.09 7.48 17.24
CA THR A 101 8.56 7.30 15.88
C THR A 101 7.56 6.16 15.82
N GLY A 102 7.93 4.98 16.33
CA GLY A 102 7.06 3.79 16.35
C GLY A 102 5.75 4.01 17.09
N ILE A 103 5.78 4.69 18.25
CA ILE A 103 4.58 5.03 19.02
C ILE A 103 3.69 6.01 18.24
N ALA A 104 4.26 7.08 17.70
CA ALA A 104 3.51 8.07 16.92
C ALA A 104 2.81 7.42 15.71
N LEU A 105 3.54 6.58 14.98
CA LEU A 105 3.01 5.87 13.83
C LEU A 105 1.99 4.79 14.22
N TYR A 106 2.16 4.11 15.35
CA TYR A 106 1.18 3.15 15.85
C TYR A 106 -0.16 3.82 16.16
N LEU A 107 -0.14 4.96 16.86
CA LEU A 107 -1.35 5.72 17.17
C LEU A 107 -2.04 6.24 15.91
N TYR A 108 -1.26 6.76 14.95
CA TYR A 108 -1.79 7.20 13.66
C TYR A 108 -2.42 6.05 12.88
N CYS A 109 -1.71 4.93 12.71
CA CYS A 109 -2.21 3.77 11.99
C CYS A 109 -3.50 3.22 12.62
N ARG A 110 -3.58 3.18 13.96
CA ARG A 110 -4.79 2.74 14.67
C ARG A 110 -5.98 3.68 14.42
N ARG A 111 -5.75 5.00 14.38
CA ARG A 111 -6.79 5.99 14.11
C ARG A 111 -7.30 5.94 12.66
N HIS A 112 -6.46 5.51 11.73
CA HIS A 112 -6.74 5.48 10.30
C HIS A 112 -6.99 4.06 9.75
N HIS A 113 -7.22 3.07 10.63
CA HIS A 113 -7.52 1.68 10.27
C HIS A 113 -6.45 1.04 9.38
N MET A 114 -5.20 1.48 9.54
CA MET A 114 -4.04 0.99 8.81
C MET A 114 -3.25 -0.04 9.63
N SER A 115 -2.69 -1.00 8.93
CA SER A 115 -1.73 -1.98 9.42
C SER A 115 -0.39 -1.32 9.71
N PHE A 116 -0.14 -1.07 11.00
CA PHE A 116 1.14 -0.55 11.51
C PHE A 116 2.37 -1.27 10.94
N PHE A 117 2.35 -2.61 10.86
CA PHE A 117 3.49 -3.38 10.36
C PHE A 117 3.72 -3.24 8.87
N ARG A 118 2.68 -2.93 8.08
CA ARG A 118 2.85 -2.66 6.64
C ARG A 118 3.52 -1.30 6.46
N THR A 119 2.99 -0.29 7.14
CA THR A 119 3.57 1.06 7.18
C THR A 119 5.04 1.03 7.62
N MET A 120 5.36 0.30 8.70
CA MET A 120 6.73 0.19 9.20
C MET A 120 7.66 -0.55 8.24
N ASP A 121 7.20 -1.61 7.57
CA ASP A 121 8.02 -2.32 6.58
C ASP A 121 8.37 -1.44 5.37
N THR A 122 7.50 -0.49 5.01
CA THR A 122 7.80 0.51 3.98
C THR A 122 8.79 1.57 4.47
N ILE A 123 8.65 2.03 5.72
CA ILE A 123 9.42 3.16 6.28
C ILE A 123 10.79 2.74 6.81
N ALA A 124 10.91 1.57 7.45
CA ALA A 124 12.13 1.14 8.15
C ALA A 124 13.37 1.08 7.24
N PRO A 125 13.32 0.56 6.00
CA PRO A 125 14.45 0.62 5.07
C PRO A 125 14.89 2.05 4.73
N ILE A 126 13.92 2.97 4.67
CA ILE A 126 14.15 4.38 4.31
C ILE A 126 14.78 5.12 5.48
N LEU A 127 14.35 4.84 6.72
CA LEU A 127 15.00 5.32 7.93
C LEU A 127 16.43 4.77 8.03
N MET A 128 16.65 3.50 7.70
CA MET A 128 17.97 2.89 7.66
C MET A 128 18.88 3.56 6.62
N ALA A 129 18.39 3.79 5.41
CA ALA A 129 19.10 4.53 4.37
C ALA A 129 19.42 5.97 4.81
N SER A 130 18.46 6.66 5.43
CA SER A 130 18.65 8.00 5.99
C SER A 130 19.75 8.00 7.05
N ALA A 131 19.76 7.01 7.95
CA ALA A 131 20.81 6.85 8.96
C ALA A 131 22.20 6.60 8.35
N ILE A 132 22.28 5.86 7.24
CA ILE A 132 23.53 5.67 6.47
C ILE A 132 24.03 7.02 5.94
N ILE A 133 23.15 7.84 5.33
CA ILE A 133 23.51 9.18 4.82
C ILE A 133 24.05 10.06 5.95
N VAL A 134 23.38 10.09 7.11
CA VAL A 134 23.87 10.85 8.29
C VAL A 134 25.26 10.37 8.72
N ARG A 135 25.48 9.06 8.78
CA ARG A 135 26.77 8.47 9.19
C ARG A 135 27.92 8.81 8.23
N ILE A 136 27.67 9.00 6.93
CA ILE A 136 28.70 9.46 5.97
C ILE A 136 29.27 10.83 6.40
N GLY A 137 28.43 11.76 6.85
CA GLY A 137 28.90 13.07 7.34
C GLY A 137 29.79 12.96 8.57
N ARG A 138 29.57 11.93 9.41
CA ARG A 138 30.41 11.64 10.58
C ARG A 138 31.74 10.99 10.21
N CYS A 139 31.89 10.39 9.03
CA CYS A 139 33.18 9.83 8.60
C CYS A 139 34.27 10.90 8.46
N PHE A 140 33.88 12.16 8.22
CA PHE A 140 34.81 13.30 8.12
C PHE A 140 35.41 13.73 9.48
N THR A 141 34.74 13.41 10.59
CA THR A 141 35.28 13.59 11.96
C THR A 141 35.88 12.30 12.52
N GLN A 142 35.22 11.16 12.26
CA GLN A 142 35.58 9.84 12.78
C GLN A 142 35.62 8.81 11.64
N PRO A 143 36.76 8.65 10.95
CA PRO A 143 36.86 7.75 9.79
C PRO A 143 36.47 6.29 10.06
N LYS A 144 36.63 5.81 11.30
CA LYS A 144 36.27 4.45 11.72
C LYS A 144 34.76 4.13 11.55
N VAL A 145 33.90 5.16 11.54
CA VAL A 145 32.45 5.03 11.30
C VAL A 145 32.15 4.48 9.89
N LEU A 146 33.10 4.59 8.95
CA LEU A 146 32.95 4.08 7.58
C LEU A 146 32.64 2.57 7.53
N TRP A 147 33.16 1.80 8.50
CA TRP A 147 32.82 0.37 8.63
C TRP A 147 31.31 0.15 8.84
N SER A 148 30.70 0.94 9.73
CA SER A 148 29.27 0.89 10.05
C SER A 148 28.41 1.35 8.86
N VAL A 149 28.92 2.28 8.03
CA VAL A 149 28.30 2.71 6.77
C VAL A 149 28.30 1.56 5.77
N GLY A 150 29.45 0.94 5.52
CA GLY A 150 29.59 -0.14 4.53
C GLY A 150 28.72 -1.35 4.86
N THR A 151 28.80 -1.83 6.10
CA THR A 151 28.01 -2.99 6.55
C THR A 151 26.51 -2.73 6.53
N SER A 152 26.06 -1.54 6.94
CA SER A 152 24.63 -1.17 6.86
C SER A 152 24.15 -1.05 5.41
N THR A 153 25.01 -0.58 4.50
CA THR A 153 24.68 -0.53 3.07
C THR A 153 24.47 -1.93 2.51
N ILE A 154 25.32 -2.89 2.86
CA ILE A 154 25.17 -4.29 2.43
C ILE A 154 23.82 -4.87 2.89
N ILE A 155 23.46 -4.67 4.15
CA ILE A 155 22.18 -5.16 4.68
C ILE A 155 20.99 -4.49 4.01
N LEU A 156 21.05 -3.18 3.75
CA LEU A 156 20.02 -2.46 3.01
C LEU A 156 19.84 -3.05 1.60
N LEU A 157 20.94 -3.36 0.90
CA LEU A 157 20.91 -4.01 -0.41
C LEU A 157 20.33 -5.42 -0.33
N LEU A 158 20.63 -6.19 0.73
CA LEU A 158 20.03 -7.51 0.94
C LEU A 158 18.52 -7.41 1.17
N ILE A 159 18.05 -6.44 1.96
CA ILE A 159 16.61 -6.20 2.13
C ILE A 159 15.96 -5.86 0.78
N TRP A 160 16.58 -4.96 0.01
CA TRP A 160 16.03 -4.45 -1.24
C TRP A 160 16.01 -5.48 -2.38
N PHE A 161 17.10 -6.22 -2.58
CA PHE A 161 17.26 -7.10 -3.73
C PHE A 161 16.91 -8.57 -3.42
N VAL A 162 17.26 -9.05 -2.23
CA VAL A 162 17.15 -10.47 -1.87
C VAL A 162 15.86 -10.75 -1.11
N TYR A 163 15.64 -10.06 0.03
CA TYR A 163 14.49 -10.31 0.89
C TYR A 163 13.19 -9.98 0.16
N ARG A 164 13.08 -8.73 -0.34
CA ARG A 164 11.89 -8.12 -0.96
C ARG A 164 10.61 -8.25 -0.11
N PRO A 165 9.98 -7.12 0.26
CA PRO A 165 8.75 -7.17 1.05
C PRO A 165 7.67 -8.04 0.39
N TYR A 166 6.90 -8.72 1.23
CA TYR A 166 5.63 -9.39 0.88
C TYR A 166 5.70 -10.53 -0.12
N LYS A 167 6.89 -11.00 -0.52
CA LYS A 167 7.02 -12.28 -1.23
C LYS A 167 6.47 -13.43 -0.40
N ILE A 168 6.00 -14.48 -1.07
CA ILE A 168 5.53 -15.75 -0.47
C ILE A 168 6.48 -16.21 0.64
N GLY A 169 5.94 -16.39 1.85
CA GLY A 169 6.68 -16.83 3.05
C GLY A 169 7.14 -15.69 3.97
N HIS A 170 7.13 -14.44 3.51
CA HIS A 170 7.44 -13.26 4.32
C HIS A 170 6.18 -12.64 4.92
N LYS A 171 6.29 -12.16 6.15
CA LYS A 171 5.15 -11.61 6.91
C LYS A 171 5.32 -10.12 7.15
N ARG A 172 4.18 -9.43 7.34
CA ARG A 172 4.19 -8.03 7.75
C ARG A 172 4.97 -7.86 9.06
N GLY A 173 5.86 -6.89 9.07
CA GLY A 173 6.76 -6.58 10.17
C GLY A 173 8.11 -7.27 10.07
N ASP A 174 8.33 -8.18 9.11
CA ASP A 174 9.60 -8.90 9.01
C ASP A 174 10.75 -7.97 8.62
N ILE A 175 10.52 -7.01 7.72
CA ILE A 175 11.54 -6.01 7.35
C ILE A 175 11.85 -5.14 8.55
N THR A 176 10.83 -4.67 9.25
CA THR A 176 10.98 -3.90 10.47
C THR A 176 11.81 -4.66 11.51
N ALA A 177 11.55 -5.95 11.70
CA ALA A 177 12.30 -6.80 12.60
C ALA A 177 13.77 -6.94 12.19
N ILE A 178 14.05 -7.16 10.90
CA ILE A 178 15.42 -7.26 10.36
C ILE A 178 16.17 -5.94 10.55
N VAL A 179 15.53 -4.80 10.30
CA VAL A 179 16.14 -3.48 10.51
C VAL A 179 16.47 -3.26 11.99
N LEU A 180 15.56 -3.61 12.92
CA LEU A 180 15.81 -3.51 14.36
C LEU A 180 16.95 -4.42 14.83
N LEU A 181 16.97 -5.67 14.36
CA LEU A 181 18.06 -6.61 14.63
C LEU A 181 19.40 -6.04 14.15
N TRP A 182 19.44 -5.52 12.92
CA TRP A 182 20.66 -4.95 12.37
C TRP A 182 21.11 -3.69 13.12
N LEU A 183 20.18 -2.83 13.54
CA LEU A 183 20.50 -1.66 14.35
C LEU A 183 21.17 -2.05 15.67
N GLY A 184 20.67 -3.09 16.34
CA GLY A 184 21.29 -3.65 17.55
C GLY A 184 22.69 -4.21 17.27
N VAL A 185 22.81 -5.14 16.32
CA VAL A 185 24.08 -5.78 15.95
C VAL A 185 25.14 -4.78 15.51
N SER A 186 24.79 -3.84 14.64
CA SER A 186 25.74 -2.84 14.12
C SER A 186 26.30 -1.94 15.23
N ARG A 187 25.48 -1.59 16.24
CA ARG A 187 25.93 -0.82 17.40
C ARG A 187 26.77 -1.65 18.37
N LEU A 188 26.40 -2.91 18.61
CA LEU A 188 27.19 -3.81 19.45
C LEU A 188 28.58 -4.07 18.85
N MET A 189 28.65 -4.26 17.53
CA MET A 189 29.94 -4.33 16.83
C MET A 189 30.72 -3.03 16.97
N ALA A 190 30.07 -1.88 16.81
CA ALA A 190 30.75 -0.60 16.96
C ALA A 190 31.31 -0.35 18.38
N TYR A 191 30.60 -0.83 19.41
CA TYR A 191 31.04 -0.87 20.79
C TYR A 191 32.27 -1.77 20.97
N VAL A 192 32.19 -3.04 20.53
CA VAL A 192 33.25 -4.04 20.70
C VAL A 192 34.53 -3.63 19.98
N PHE A 193 34.41 -3.16 18.73
CA PHE A 193 35.55 -2.75 17.91
C PHE A 193 35.98 -1.30 18.13
N LYS A 194 35.29 -0.55 19.01
CA LYS A 194 35.54 0.87 19.29
C LYS A 194 35.65 1.71 18.02
N THR A 195 34.68 1.53 17.12
CA THR A 195 34.63 2.21 15.82
C THR A 195 33.74 3.45 15.83
N ASP A 196 32.90 3.61 16.86
CA ASP A 196 32.01 4.76 17.04
C ASP A 196 31.93 5.15 18.52
N ASP A 197 32.43 6.35 18.85
CA ASP A 197 32.43 6.87 20.23
C ASP A 197 31.02 7.10 20.79
N LEU A 198 30.02 7.36 19.92
CA LEU A 198 28.61 7.47 20.33
C LEU A 198 27.98 6.10 20.64
N ALA A 199 28.54 5.00 20.13
CA ALA A 199 28.05 3.66 20.46
C ALA A 199 28.50 3.20 21.85
N LEU A 200 29.57 3.78 22.40
CA LEU A 200 30.15 3.42 23.69
C LEU A 200 29.22 3.68 24.89
N ASN A 201 28.28 4.62 24.76
CA ASN A 201 27.35 4.99 25.84
C ASN A 201 25.97 4.31 25.72
N CYS A 202 25.69 3.55 24.65
CA CYS A 202 24.33 3.08 24.32
C CYS A 202 24.21 1.54 24.24
N LEU A 203 25.03 0.80 25.00
CA LEU A 203 25.04 -0.67 24.97
C LEU A 203 23.67 -1.28 25.33
N LEU A 204 23.04 -0.81 26.42
CA LEU A 204 21.74 -1.30 26.88
C LEU A 204 20.66 -1.11 25.81
N MET A 205 20.59 0.07 25.20
CA MET A 205 19.61 0.36 24.15
C MET A 205 19.82 -0.54 22.92
N SER A 206 21.08 -0.82 22.57
CA SER A 206 21.41 -1.72 21.46
C SER A 206 20.91 -3.15 21.70
N ILE A 207 21.03 -3.65 22.94
CA ILE A 207 20.48 -4.94 23.35
C ILE A 207 18.94 -4.93 23.28
N PHE A 208 18.30 -3.85 23.73
CA PHE A 208 16.83 -3.73 23.64
C PHE A 208 16.34 -3.75 22.20
N ALA A 209 17.02 -3.05 21.28
CA ALA A 209 16.67 -3.07 19.86
C ALA A 209 16.81 -4.48 19.26
N GLU A 210 17.86 -5.21 19.61
CA GLU A 210 18.09 -6.58 19.14
C GLU A 210 17.04 -7.56 19.69
N ILE A 211 16.77 -7.52 21.00
CA ILE A 211 15.73 -8.34 21.63
C ILE A 211 14.36 -7.99 21.03
N GLY A 212 14.04 -6.71 20.86
CA GLY A 212 12.80 -6.25 20.25
C GLY A 212 12.63 -6.75 18.81
N GLY A 213 13.68 -6.67 18.00
CA GLY A 213 13.69 -7.22 16.65
C GLY A 213 13.50 -8.74 16.62
N LEU A 214 14.17 -9.48 17.51
CA LEU A 214 14.05 -10.93 17.61
C LEU A 214 12.64 -11.37 18.05
N VAL A 215 12.10 -10.72 19.08
CA VAL A 215 10.73 -10.94 19.57
C VAL A 215 9.73 -10.68 18.46
N LEU A 216 9.87 -9.57 17.73
CA LEU A 216 9.00 -9.24 16.61
C LEU A 216 9.08 -10.31 15.51
N TYR A 217 10.29 -10.73 15.13
CA TYR A 217 10.51 -11.76 14.12
C TYR A 217 9.86 -13.11 14.49
N ILE A 218 10.05 -13.57 15.74
CA ILE A 218 9.45 -14.81 16.25
C ILE A 218 7.92 -14.69 16.31
N ARG A 219 7.41 -13.54 16.80
CA ARG A 219 5.97 -13.27 16.87
C ARG A 219 5.35 -13.32 15.48
N ASN A 220 5.97 -12.70 14.48
CA ASN A 220 5.45 -12.69 13.11
C ASN A 220 5.28 -14.12 12.60
N ARG A 221 6.25 -15.04 12.83
CA ARG A 221 6.11 -16.44 12.41
C ARG A 221 4.90 -17.15 13.03
N LYS A 222 4.49 -16.79 14.25
CA LYS A 222 3.27 -17.31 14.91
C LYS A 222 1.98 -16.56 14.54
N TYR A 223 2.09 -15.35 14.00
CA TYR A 223 0.94 -14.53 13.64
C TYR A 223 0.18 -15.11 12.44
N VAL A 224 -1.14 -15.22 12.58
CA VAL A 224 -2.06 -15.56 11.48
C VAL A 224 -2.65 -14.24 10.97
N ALA A 225 -2.60 -14.01 9.66
CA ALA A 225 -3.16 -12.82 9.05
C ALA A 225 -4.65 -12.70 9.40
N GLN A 226 -5.13 -11.47 9.63
CA GLN A 226 -6.56 -11.23 9.73
C GLN A 226 -7.21 -11.54 8.38
N LYS A 227 -8.48 -11.97 8.43
CA LYS A 227 -9.26 -12.23 7.21
C LYS A 227 -9.35 -10.93 6.41
N PRO A 228 -8.97 -10.93 5.13
CA PRO A 228 -9.11 -9.74 4.31
C PRO A 228 -10.59 -9.47 4.03
N THR A 229 -10.92 -8.21 3.80
CA THR A 229 -12.17 -7.86 3.12
C THR A 229 -12.06 -8.26 1.66
N ILE A 230 -13.14 -8.81 1.10
CA ILE A 230 -13.16 -9.26 -0.30
C ILE A 230 -14.12 -8.37 -1.07
N LEU A 231 -13.58 -7.61 -2.00
CA LEU A 231 -14.34 -6.75 -2.90
C LEU A 231 -14.40 -7.42 -4.27
N PHE A 232 -15.58 -7.44 -4.87
CA PHE A 232 -15.81 -8.01 -6.20
C PHE A 232 -16.25 -6.92 -7.17
N ASP A 233 -15.85 -7.05 -8.43
CA ASP A 233 -16.65 -6.49 -9.52
C ASP A 233 -17.97 -7.27 -9.67
N LEU A 234 -18.92 -6.71 -10.41
CA LEU A 234 -20.24 -7.31 -10.62
C LEU A 234 -20.35 -8.02 -11.98
N ASP A 235 -20.34 -7.24 -13.06
CA ASP A 235 -20.42 -7.74 -14.44
C ASP A 235 -19.20 -8.62 -14.75
N GLY A 236 -19.42 -9.81 -15.31
CA GLY A 236 -18.34 -10.74 -15.68
C GLY A 236 -17.62 -11.41 -14.50
N THR A 237 -17.95 -11.07 -13.25
CA THR A 237 -17.32 -11.61 -12.03
C THR A 237 -18.30 -12.30 -11.09
N ILE A 238 -19.45 -11.69 -10.80
CA ILE A 238 -20.54 -12.28 -9.99
C ILE A 238 -21.69 -12.74 -10.89
N MET A 239 -22.01 -11.96 -11.92
CA MET A 239 -23.06 -12.28 -12.89
C MET A 239 -22.51 -12.32 -14.31
N ASP A 240 -23.05 -13.22 -15.11
CA ASP A 240 -22.82 -13.27 -16.54
C ASP A 240 -23.76 -12.29 -17.24
N SER A 241 -23.21 -11.13 -17.58
CA SER A 241 -23.90 -10.04 -18.25
C SER A 241 -23.48 -9.88 -19.72
N GLU A 242 -22.62 -10.76 -20.24
CA GLU A 242 -22.01 -10.64 -21.56
C GLU A 242 -23.08 -10.66 -22.66
N GLY A 243 -24.02 -11.59 -22.57
CA GLY A 243 -25.14 -11.71 -23.51
C GLY A 243 -26.01 -10.44 -23.57
N MET A 244 -26.33 -9.86 -22.42
CA MET A 244 -27.11 -8.62 -22.35
C MET A 244 -26.36 -7.44 -23.01
N VAL A 245 -25.06 -7.30 -22.75
CA VAL A 245 -24.25 -6.21 -23.31
C VAL A 245 -24.21 -6.31 -24.83
N ILE A 246 -23.94 -7.50 -25.37
CA ILE A 246 -23.95 -7.75 -26.82
C ILE A 246 -25.33 -7.42 -27.40
N HIS A 247 -26.41 -7.82 -26.74
CA HIS A 247 -27.77 -7.53 -27.21
C HIS A 247 -28.09 -6.04 -27.29
N CYS A 248 -27.64 -5.26 -26.29
CA CYS A 248 -27.83 -3.81 -26.29
C CYS A 248 -27.01 -3.10 -27.37
N PHE A 249 -25.75 -3.52 -27.61
CA PHE A 249 -24.97 -2.96 -28.71
C PHE A 249 -25.54 -3.37 -30.07
N MET A 250 -25.98 -4.62 -30.23
CA MET A 250 -26.63 -5.09 -31.45
C MET A 250 -27.86 -4.24 -31.78
N TYR A 251 -28.70 -3.93 -30.78
CA TYR A 251 -29.83 -3.00 -30.94
C TYR A 251 -29.41 -1.63 -31.50
N LEU A 252 -28.31 -1.06 -30.99
CA LEU A 252 -27.82 0.23 -31.49
C LEU A 252 -27.28 0.13 -32.91
N PHE A 253 -26.60 -0.97 -33.27
CA PHE A 253 -26.16 -1.22 -34.64
C PHE A 253 -27.33 -1.43 -35.60
N GLU A 254 -28.39 -2.13 -35.18
CA GLU A 254 -29.63 -2.26 -35.95
C GLU A 254 -30.33 -0.92 -36.19
N LYS A 255 -30.28 -0.02 -35.20
CA LYS A 255 -30.99 1.26 -35.26
C LYS A 255 -30.21 2.37 -35.95
N TYR A 256 -28.89 2.41 -35.77
CA TYR A 256 -28.05 3.55 -36.15
C TYR A 256 -26.87 3.20 -37.06
N GLY A 257 -26.62 1.92 -37.35
CA GLY A 257 -25.53 1.45 -38.21
C GLY A 257 -25.94 0.26 -39.09
N ASP A 258 -25.00 -0.63 -39.37
CA ASP A 258 -25.26 -1.96 -39.97
C ASP A 258 -24.96 -3.05 -38.91
N PRO A 259 -25.89 -3.96 -38.59
CA PRO A 259 -25.65 -5.10 -37.70
C PRO A 259 -24.43 -5.94 -38.08
N LYS A 260 -24.08 -6.02 -39.37
CA LYS A 260 -22.90 -6.76 -39.86
C LYS A 260 -21.59 -6.11 -39.43
N ASP A 261 -21.61 -4.82 -39.12
CA ASP A 261 -20.45 -4.10 -38.63
C ASP A 261 -20.15 -4.42 -37.16
N PHE A 262 -21.06 -5.05 -36.41
CA PHE A 262 -20.81 -5.50 -35.03
C PHE A 262 -20.22 -6.92 -35.01
N THR A 263 -19.04 -7.03 -35.60
CA THR A 263 -18.27 -8.29 -35.70
C THR A 263 -17.91 -8.86 -34.34
N HIS A 264 -17.54 -10.15 -34.28
CA HIS A 264 -17.06 -10.80 -33.05
C HIS A 264 -15.89 -10.04 -32.41
N GLU A 265 -14.98 -9.49 -33.22
CA GLU A 265 -13.87 -8.68 -32.72
C GLU A 265 -14.37 -7.44 -31.98
N LYS A 266 -15.32 -6.69 -32.56
CA LYS A 266 -15.94 -5.54 -31.86
C LYS A 266 -16.77 -5.95 -30.65
N GLN A 267 -17.41 -7.11 -30.68
CA GLN A 267 -18.10 -7.65 -29.50
C GLN A 267 -17.13 -7.88 -28.35
N LEU A 268 -15.92 -8.37 -28.61
CA LEU A 268 -14.89 -8.50 -27.58
C LEU A 268 -14.38 -7.14 -27.10
N GLU A 269 -14.27 -6.15 -27.99
CA GLU A 269 -13.74 -4.81 -27.66
C GLU A 269 -14.65 -3.97 -26.76
N VAL A 270 -15.97 -4.18 -26.79
CA VAL A 270 -16.90 -3.40 -25.95
C VAL A 270 -16.83 -3.75 -24.46
N PHE A 271 -16.15 -4.83 -24.10
CA PHE A 271 -15.98 -5.27 -22.72
C PHE A 271 -14.74 -4.64 -22.08
N GLY A 272 -14.96 -3.86 -21.01
CA GLY A 272 -13.89 -3.30 -20.17
C GLY A 272 -13.78 -1.77 -20.21
N PRO A 273 -13.76 -1.11 -21.39
CA PRO A 273 -13.72 0.35 -21.47
C PRO A 273 -15.00 1.02 -20.96
N PRO A 274 -14.96 2.30 -20.56
CA PRO A 274 -16.15 3.05 -20.20
C PRO A 274 -17.16 3.15 -21.36
N LEU A 275 -18.44 2.88 -21.08
CA LEU A 275 -19.51 2.87 -22.09
C LEU A 275 -19.53 4.12 -22.98
N LYS A 276 -19.30 5.31 -22.41
CA LYS A 276 -19.28 6.57 -23.16
C LYS A 276 -18.14 6.64 -24.19
N GLU A 277 -16.98 6.10 -23.86
CA GLU A 277 -15.82 6.06 -24.76
C GLU A 277 -16.10 5.11 -25.92
N GLU A 278 -16.70 3.95 -25.65
CA GLU A 278 -17.10 3.00 -26.70
C GLU A 278 -18.19 3.57 -27.62
N MET A 279 -19.17 4.31 -27.08
CA MET A 279 -20.16 4.98 -27.93
C MET A 279 -19.52 5.99 -28.88
N ALA A 280 -18.55 6.77 -28.40
CA ALA A 280 -17.83 7.73 -29.23
C ALA A 280 -16.99 7.06 -30.32
N LYS A 281 -16.43 5.88 -30.02
CA LYS A 281 -15.61 5.10 -30.96
C LYS A 281 -16.46 4.41 -32.03
N LEU A 282 -17.55 3.75 -31.63
CA LEU A 282 -18.37 2.91 -32.52
C LEU A 282 -19.39 3.72 -33.34
N PHE A 283 -19.84 4.87 -32.82
CA PHE A 283 -20.81 5.74 -33.47
C PHE A 283 -20.29 7.19 -33.54
N PRO A 284 -19.20 7.45 -34.27
CA PRO A 284 -18.51 8.74 -34.27
C PRO A 284 -19.36 9.92 -34.76
N ASP A 285 -20.40 9.65 -35.56
CA ASP A 285 -21.32 10.66 -36.10
C ASP A 285 -22.48 11.00 -35.14
N ARG A 286 -22.49 10.44 -33.92
CA ARG A 286 -23.54 10.62 -32.91
C ARG A 286 -22.97 11.20 -31.62
N ASP A 287 -23.82 11.90 -30.87
CA ASP A 287 -23.48 12.36 -29.53
C ASP A 287 -23.36 11.16 -28.57
N PRO A 288 -22.18 10.90 -27.96
CA PRO A 288 -21.99 9.76 -27.06
C PRO A 288 -22.92 9.77 -25.84
N ASP A 289 -23.29 10.95 -25.32
CA ASP A 289 -24.17 11.03 -24.15
C ASP A 289 -25.60 10.57 -24.50
N VAL A 290 -26.07 10.90 -25.70
CA VAL A 290 -27.38 10.45 -26.21
C VAL A 290 -27.37 8.93 -26.42
N MET A 291 -26.29 8.40 -27.01
CA MET A 291 -26.15 6.96 -27.24
C MET A 291 -26.09 6.16 -25.92
N VAL A 292 -25.42 6.69 -24.89
CA VAL A 292 -25.41 6.09 -23.54
C VAL A 292 -26.82 6.08 -22.93
N GLN A 293 -27.58 7.16 -23.08
CA GLN A 293 -28.97 7.21 -22.59
C GLN A 293 -29.85 6.18 -23.30
N GLU A 294 -29.76 6.10 -24.63
CA GLU A 294 -30.52 5.15 -25.44
C GLU A 294 -30.19 3.70 -25.06
N TYR A 295 -28.90 3.37 -24.94
CA TYR A 295 -28.43 2.06 -24.49
C TYR A 295 -29.07 1.67 -23.16
N ARG A 296 -29.05 2.57 -22.18
CA ARG A 296 -29.58 2.33 -20.83
C ARG A 296 -31.10 2.20 -20.83
N GLN A 297 -31.79 2.98 -21.65
CA GLN A 297 -33.24 2.85 -21.82
C GLN A 297 -33.59 1.48 -22.37
N TYR A 298 -32.94 1.05 -23.46
CA TYR A 298 -33.17 -0.28 -24.03
C TYR A 298 -32.80 -1.40 -23.05
N GLN A 299 -31.68 -1.28 -22.36
CA GLN A 299 -31.27 -2.23 -21.33
C GLN A 299 -32.34 -2.43 -20.26
N ASN A 300 -33.00 -1.36 -19.81
CA ASN A 300 -34.08 -1.44 -18.82
C ASN A 300 -35.38 -2.06 -19.36
N THR A 301 -35.52 -2.24 -20.68
CA THR A 301 -36.67 -2.95 -21.28
C THR A 301 -36.44 -4.45 -21.41
N LEU A 302 -35.19 -4.91 -21.25
CA LEU A 302 -34.86 -6.33 -21.37
C LEU A 302 -35.41 -7.12 -20.17
N PRO A 303 -35.97 -8.32 -20.39
CA PRO A 303 -36.45 -9.15 -19.29
C PRO A 303 -35.29 -9.60 -18.40
N GLU A 304 -35.33 -9.21 -17.12
CA GLU A 304 -34.22 -9.39 -16.17
C GLU A 304 -33.82 -10.86 -15.97
N GLN A 305 -34.80 -11.78 -15.90
CA GLN A 305 -34.59 -13.19 -15.51
C GLN A 305 -34.11 -14.14 -16.62
N HIS A 306 -33.95 -13.69 -17.86
CA HIS A 306 -33.68 -14.60 -19.00
C HIS A 306 -32.42 -14.30 -19.79
N ILE A 307 -31.71 -13.22 -19.46
CA ILE A 307 -30.53 -12.78 -20.22
C ILE A 307 -29.29 -12.65 -19.33
N VAL A 308 -29.47 -12.50 -18.01
CA VAL A 308 -28.38 -12.37 -17.05
C VAL A 308 -28.57 -13.42 -15.96
N GLU A 309 -27.53 -14.23 -15.74
CA GLU A 309 -27.51 -15.27 -14.70
C GLU A 309 -26.33 -15.06 -13.76
N LEU A 310 -26.38 -15.65 -12.56
CA LEU A 310 -25.19 -15.74 -11.73
C LEU A 310 -24.16 -16.64 -12.41
N LEU A 311 -22.88 -16.27 -12.30
CA LEU A 311 -21.81 -17.16 -12.73
C LEU A 311 -21.83 -18.47 -11.91
N PRO A 312 -21.35 -19.60 -12.46
CA PRO A 312 -21.48 -20.91 -11.82
C PRO A 312 -20.97 -20.94 -10.38
N ASN A 313 -21.78 -21.53 -9.48
CA ASN A 313 -21.49 -21.69 -8.04
C ASN A 313 -21.32 -20.39 -7.23
N THR A 314 -21.60 -19.22 -7.80
CA THR A 314 -21.38 -17.92 -7.14
C THR A 314 -22.15 -17.79 -5.83
N GLU A 315 -23.45 -18.08 -5.82
CA GLU A 315 -24.27 -17.97 -4.60
C GLU A 315 -23.73 -18.86 -3.47
N LEU A 316 -23.46 -20.13 -3.76
CA LEU A 316 -22.95 -21.10 -2.79
C LEU A 316 -21.61 -20.64 -2.21
N PHE A 317 -20.73 -20.13 -3.05
CA PHE A 317 -19.44 -19.59 -2.65
C PHE A 317 -19.56 -18.36 -1.75
N LEU A 318 -20.36 -17.36 -2.14
CA LEU A 318 -20.56 -16.14 -1.34
C LEU A 318 -21.17 -16.45 0.04
N ARG A 319 -22.14 -17.37 0.10
CA ARG A 319 -22.74 -17.81 1.37
C ARG A 319 -21.72 -18.52 2.27
N GLU A 320 -20.83 -19.34 1.70
CA GLU A 320 -19.75 -19.98 2.45
C GLU A 320 -18.76 -18.94 3.01
N LEU A 321 -18.39 -17.93 2.22
CA LEU A 321 -17.55 -16.83 2.72
C LEU A 321 -18.21 -16.09 3.89
N LYS A 322 -19.51 -15.77 3.81
CA LYS A 322 -20.22 -15.13 4.92
C LYS A 322 -20.31 -16.02 6.15
N LYS A 323 -20.55 -17.32 5.98
CA LYS A 323 -20.54 -18.29 7.08
C LYS A 323 -19.18 -18.35 7.78
N GLN A 324 -18.09 -18.19 7.03
CA GLN A 324 -16.74 -18.09 7.57
C GLN A 324 -16.42 -16.71 8.18
N GLY A 325 -17.31 -15.72 8.07
CA GLY A 325 -17.14 -14.39 8.66
C GLY A 325 -16.28 -13.42 7.83
N TYR A 326 -16.17 -13.64 6.51
CA TYR A 326 -15.59 -12.63 5.62
C TYR A 326 -16.56 -11.45 5.44
N GLN A 327 -16.00 -10.25 5.33
CA GLN A 327 -16.73 -9.08 4.85
C GLN A 327 -16.63 -9.01 3.33
N LEU A 328 -17.76 -8.77 2.68
CA LEU A 328 -17.88 -8.76 1.23
C LEU A 328 -18.37 -7.40 0.76
N GLY A 329 -17.87 -6.94 -0.38
CA GLY A 329 -18.37 -5.72 -1.01
C GLY A 329 -18.38 -5.80 -2.52
N ILE A 330 -19.19 -4.94 -3.14
CA ILE A 330 -19.22 -4.75 -4.60
C ILE A 330 -18.62 -3.38 -4.94
N VAL A 331 -17.74 -3.35 -5.95
CA VAL A 331 -17.27 -2.12 -6.60
C VAL A 331 -17.38 -2.30 -8.11
N SER A 332 -18.34 -1.62 -8.72
CA SER A 332 -18.69 -1.80 -10.13
C SER A 332 -18.68 -0.49 -10.92
N SER A 333 -18.55 -0.60 -12.25
CA SER A 333 -18.73 0.49 -13.21
C SER A 333 -20.21 0.79 -13.52
N ARG A 334 -21.16 -0.04 -13.05
CA ARG A 334 -22.60 0.24 -13.13
C ARG A 334 -23.02 1.31 -12.12
N LEU A 335 -24.21 1.88 -12.30
CA LEU A 335 -24.83 2.69 -11.26
C LEU A 335 -25.20 1.84 -10.04
N THR A 336 -25.10 2.42 -8.85
CA THR A 336 -25.35 1.75 -7.58
C THR A 336 -26.74 1.12 -7.55
N GLU A 337 -27.77 1.88 -7.94
CA GLU A 337 -29.16 1.39 -8.02
C GLU A 337 -29.28 0.13 -8.91
N SER A 338 -28.56 0.10 -10.04
CA SER A 338 -28.55 -1.07 -10.92
C SER A 338 -27.82 -2.26 -10.30
N CYS A 339 -26.71 -2.03 -9.57
CA CYS A 339 -26.05 -3.10 -8.82
C CYS A 339 -27.01 -3.69 -7.78
N GLU A 340 -27.66 -2.85 -6.98
CA GLU A 340 -28.55 -3.31 -5.93
C GLU A 340 -29.75 -4.08 -6.48
N MET A 341 -30.34 -3.60 -7.58
CA MET A 341 -31.45 -4.28 -8.25
C MET A 341 -31.07 -5.72 -8.61
N TRP A 342 -29.96 -5.93 -9.33
CA TRP A 342 -29.51 -7.27 -9.73
C TRP A 342 -29.19 -8.16 -8.53
N LEU A 343 -28.51 -7.62 -7.52
CA LEU A 343 -28.19 -8.39 -6.32
C LEU A 343 -29.46 -8.81 -5.54
N LYS A 344 -30.51 -7.98 -5.55
CA LYS A 344 -31.82 -8.28 -4.93
C LYS A 344 -32.57 -9.34 -5.75
N GLU A 345 -32.55 -9.23 -7.07
CA GLU A 345 -33.15 -10.20 -7.98
C GLU A 345 -32.53 -11.59 -7.80
N PHE A 346 -31.20 -11.66 -7.69
CA PHE A 346 -30.46 -12.87 -7.38
C PHE A 346 -30.52 -13.30 -5.90
N LYS A 347 -31.19 -12.53 -5.02
CA LYS A 347 -31.34 -12.82 -3.58
C LYS A 347 -30.02 -12.98 -2.82
N ILE A 348 -29.01 -12.20 -3.22
CA ILE A 348 -27.67 -12.17 -2.62
C ILE A 348 -27.26 -10.78 -2.10
N TYR A 349 -28.11 -9.76 -2.24
CA TYR A 349 -27.83 -8.40 -1.74
C TYR A 349 -27.40 -8.38 -0.27
N ASP A 350 -28.10 -9.11 0.60
CA ASP A 350 -27.84 -9.15 2.04
C ASP A 350 -26.51 -9.85 2.40
N LEU A 351 -25.79 -10.44 1.44
CA LEU A 351 -24.46 -10.99 1.66
C LEU A 351 -23.38 -9.90 1.65
N PHE A 352 -23.64 -8.74 1.03
CA PHE A 352 -22.65 -7.68 0.87
C PHE A 352 -22.81 -6.60 1.94
N ASP A 353 -21.70 -6.26 2.58
CA ASP A 353 -21.61 -5.24 3.61
C ASP A 353 -21.54 -3.82 3.00
N VAL A 354 -21.09 -3.72 1.74
CA VAL A 354 -21.09 -2.47 0.96
C VAL A 354 -21.33 -2.74 -0.52
N VAL A 355 -22.09 -1.87 -1.19
CA VAL A 355 -22.29 -1.91 -2.66
C VAL A 355 -22.02 -0.51 -3.21
N LEU A 356 -21.00 -0.38 -4.06
CA LEU A 356 -20.61 0.87 -4.70
C LEU A 356 -20.68 0.75 -6.22
N GLY A 357 -21.56 1.54 -6.83
CA GLY A 357 -21.54 1.81 -8.25
C GLY A 357 -20.72 3.05 -8.61
N ARG A 358 -20.59 3.30 -9.92
CA ARG A 358 -19.85 4.38 -10.55
C ARG A 358 -20.21 5.77 -10.04
N ASP A 359 -21.45 6.00 -9.63
CA ASP A 359 -21.95 7.27 -9.07
C ASP A 359 -21.40 7.58 -7.67
N GLN A 360 -20.75 6.62 -7.00
CA GLN A 360 -20.28 6.78 -5.64
C GLN A 360 -18.84 7.28 -5.53
N PHE A 361 -18.08 7.39 -6.62
CA PHE A 361 -16.68 7.79 -6.57
C PHE A 361 -16.30 8.66 -7.78
N MET A 362 -15.22 9.42 -7.65
CA MET A 362 -14.88 10.47 -8.62
C MET A 362 -14.36 9.87 -9.94
N ALA A 363 -13.23 9.17 -9.87
CA ALA A 363 -12.57 8.61 -11.05
C ALA A 363 -12.97 7.14 -11.30
N PRO A 364 -13.27 6.73 -12.54
CA PRO A 364 -13.57 5.35 -12.87
C PRO A 364 -12.31 4.47 -12.81
N LYS A 365 -12.50 3.14 -12.76
CA LYS A 365 -11.42 2.17 -13.02
C LYS A 365 -10.74 2.55 -14.35
N PRO A 366 -9.40 2.53 -14.44
CA PRO A 366 -8.43 1.92 -13.52
C PRO A 366 -8.01 2.80 -12.33
N ALA A 367 -8.69 3.91 -12.03
CA ALA A 367 -8.43 4.64 -10.79
C ALA A 367 -8.84 3.81 -9.55
N PRO A 368 -8.14 3.95 -8.41
CA PRO A 368 -8.38 3.15 -7.22
C PRO A 368 -9.55 3.64 -6.35
N ASP A 369 -10.18 4.76 -6.71
CA ASP A 369 -11.14 5.50 -5.89
C ASP A 369 -12.27 4.62 -5.32
N GLY A 370 -12.89 3.78 -6.15
CA GLY A 370 -13.99 2.91 -5.71
C GLY A 370 -13.55 1.87 -4.68
N ILE A 371 -12.39 1.26 -4.88
CA ILE A 371 -11.81 0.27 -3.95
C ILE A 371 -11.47 0.95 -2.62
N LEU A 372 -10.79 2.09 -2.66
CA LEU A 372 -10.41 2.83 -1.45
C LEU A 372 -11.63 3.34 -0.67
N LYS A 373 -12.69 3.78 -1.37
CA LYS A 373 -13.96 4.18 -0.75
C LYS A 373 -14.67 3.00 -0.09
N ALA A 374 -14.69 1.83 -0.73
CA ALA A 374 -15.27 0.62 -0.15
C ALA A 374 -14.55 0.21 1.15
N CYS A 375 -13.21 0.22 1.14
CA CYS A 375 -12.41 -0.03 2.34
C CYS A 375 -12.75 0.95 3.48
N GLU A 376 -12.83 2.25 3.17
CA GLU A 376 -13.21 3.30 4.14
C GLU A 376 -14.59 3.05 4.75
N MET A 377 -15.60 2.70 3.93
CA MET A 377 -16.95 2.43 4.41
C MET A 377 -17.07 1.15 5.24
N LEU A 378 -16.18 0.18 5.01
CA LEU A 378 -16.11 -1.06 5.79
C LEU A 378 -15.30 -0.91 7.08
N ASP A 379 -14.75 0.28 7.35
CA ASP A 379 -13.88 0.57 8.49
C ASP A 379 -12.60 -0.30 8.51
N HIS A 380 -12.12 -0.67 7.31
CA HIS A 380 -10.95 -1.52 7.11
C HIS A 380 -9.91 -0.83 6.21
N GLY A 381 -8.63 -1.00 6.54
CA GLY A 381 -7.54 -0.52 5.70
C GLY A 381 -7.46 -1.27 4.38
N HIS A 382 -7.12 -0.55 3.30
CA HIS A 382 -6.78 -1.14 2.00
C HIS A 382 -5.59 -2.13 2.08
N ASP A 383 -4.87 -2.12 3.19
CA ASP A 383 -3.82 -3.09 3.45
C ASP A 383 -4.31 -4.48 3.77
N SER A 384 -5.59 -4.73 4.01
CA SER A 384 -6.12 -6.09 4.22
C SER A 384 -7.33 -6.34 3.32
N CYS A 385 -7.15 -6.11 2.02
CA CYS A 385 -8.21 -6.20 1.03
C CYS A 385 -7.78 -7.05 -0.16
N ILE A 386 -8.73 -7.83 -0.67
CA ILE A 386 -8.65 -8.51 -1.96
C ILE A 386 -9.63 -7.82 -2.90
N TYR A 387 -9.22 -7.61 -4.15
CA TYR A 387 -10.11 -7.20 -5.22
C TYR A 387 -10.17 -8.28 -6.29
N VAL A 388 -11.37 -8.73 -6.63
CA VAL A 388 -11.65 -9.76 -7.64
C VAL A 388 -12.39 -9.10 -8.80
N GLY A 389 -11.85 -9.22 -10.01
CA GLY A 389 -12.49 -8.69 -11.23
C GLY A 389 -12.03 -9.44 -12.49
N ASP A 390 -12.72 -9.25 -13.61
CA ASP A 390 -12.49 -10.00 -14.85
C ASP A 390 -11.73 -9.22 -15.93
N ASN A 391 -11.54 -7.91 -15.76
CA ASN A 391 -10.90 -7.05 -16.76
C ASN A 391 -9.53 -6.52 -16.31
N ALA A 392 -8.70 -6.10 -17.26
CA ALA A 392 -7.40 -5.52 -16.94
C ALA A 392 -7.51 -4.22 -16.14
N SER A 393 -8.58 -3.45 -16.34
CA SER A 393 -8.87 -2.22 -15.59
C SER A 393 -9.11 -2.50 -14.09
N ASP A 394 -9.69 -3.66 -13.75
CA ASP A 394 -9.84 -4.13 -12.36
C ASP A 394 -8.49 -4.39 -11.70
N ILE A 395 -7.63 -5.09 -12.41
CA ILE A 395 -6.29 -5.43 -11.92
C ILE A 395 -5.45 -4.17 -11.74
N GLU A 396 -5.53 -3.22 -12.68
CA GLU A 396 -4.84 -1.93 -12.55
C GLU A 396 -5.42 -1.06 -11.41
N ALA A 397 -6.74 -1.07 -11.20
CA ALA A 397 -7.35 -0.38 -10.07
C ALA A 397 -6.89 -0.98 -8.73
N ALA A 398 -6.88 -2.31 -8.62
CA ALA A 398 -6.41 -3.02 -7.44
C ALA A 398 -4.94 -2.72 -7.14
N LYS A 399 -4.09 -2.71 -8.17
CA LYS A 399 -2.67 -2.33 -8.10
C LYS A 399 -2.48 -0.93 -7.55
N ARG A 400 -3.20 0.06 -8.11
CA ARG A 400 -3.11 1.45 -7.67
C ARG A 400 -3.67 1.66 -6.27
N ALA A 401 -4.64 0.84 -5.86
CA ALA A 401 -5.13 0.80 -4.48
C ALA A 401 -4.17 0.07 -3.52
N GLY A 402 -3.17 -0.64 -4.07
CA GLY A 402 -2.22 -1.44 -3.31
C GLY A 402 -2.86 -2.67 -2.65
N VAL A 403 -4.00 -3.15 -3.15
CA VAL A 403 -4.73 -4.32 -2.61
C VAL A 403 -4.34 -5.59 -3.36
N TYR A 404 -4.61 -6.77 -2.81
CA TYR A 404 -4.32 -8.04 -3.49
C TYR A 404 -5.25 -8.22 -4.70
N ALA A 405 -4.68 -8.31 -5.90
CA ALA A 405 -5.44 -8.34 -7.16
C ALA A 405 -5.64 -9.78 -7.65
N VAL A 406 -6.91 -10.21 -7.74
CA VAL A 406 -7.29 -11.51 -8.26
C VAL A 406 -8.04 -11.32 -9.56
N ALA A 407 -7.57 -11.95 -10.64
CA ALA A 407 -8.30 -11.99 -11.90
C ALA A 407 -9.21 -13.20 -11.94
N TYR A 408 -10.50 -12.98 -12.19
CA TYR A 408 -11.45 -14.02 -12.53
C TYR A 408 -11.56 -14.16 -14.05
N ILE A 409 -11.38 -15.37 -14.58
CA ILE A 409 -11.36 -15.62 -16.03
C ILE A 409 -12.45 -16.63 -16.39
N SER A 410 -13.58 -16.11 -16.85
CA SER A 410 -14.64 -16.89 -17.48
C SER A 410 -14.31 -17.27 -18.93
N ASN A 411 -13.69 -16.36 -19.69
CA ASN A 411 -13.30 -16.56 -21.08
C ASN A 411 -11.76 -16.57 -21.24
N LYS A 412 -11.21 -17.68 -21.75
CA LYS A 412 -9.77 -17.86 -21.98
C LYS A 412 -9.17 -16.88 -22.99
N GLU A 413 -9.97 -16.28 -23.86
CA GLU A 413 -9.50 -15.26 -24.81
C GLU A 413 -9.01 -13.98 -24.10
N LYS A 414 -9.52 -13.68 -22.89
CA LYS A 414 -9.07 -12.55 -22.07
C LYS A 414 -7.72 -12.82 -21.38
N LEU A 415 -7.26 -14.07 -21.33
CA LEU A 415 -6.08 -14.48 -20.56
C LEU A 415 -4.78 -13.72 -20.93
N PRO A 416 -4.47 -13.43 -22.21
CA PRO A 416 -3.26 -12.69 -22.56
C PRO A 416 -3.26 -11.26 -22.00
N VAL A 417 -4.39 -10.56 -22.10
CA VAL A 417 -4.57 -9.17 -21.63
C VAL A 417 -4.50 -9.12 -20.11
N ILE A 418 -5.18 -10.05 -19.44
CA ILE A 418 -5.15 -10.17 -17.97
C ILE A 418 -3.74 -10.49 -17.46
N LYS A 419 -3.03 -11.44 -18.08
CA LYS A 419 -1.65 -11.75 -17.71
C LYS A 419 -0.73 -10.55 -17.88
N ALA A 420 -0.95 -9.72 -18.91
CA ALA A 420 -0.19 -8.48 -19.12
C ALA A 420 -0.42 -7.45 -18.01
N ALA A 421 -1.64 -7.36 -17.46
CA ALA A 421 -1.95 -6.53 -16.28
C ALA A 421 -1.27 -7.03 -14.98
N ALA A 422 -0.80 -8.28 -14.99
CA ALA A 422 -0.03 -8.93 -13.93
C ALA A 422 -0.76 -8.99 -12.57
N PRO A 423 -1.92 -9.66 -12.46
CA PRO A 423 -2.57 -9.88 -11.17
C PRO A 423 -1.68 -10.67 -10.20
N ASN A 424 -1.99 -10.62 -8.90
CA ASN A 424 -1.34 -11.50 -7.91
C ASN A 424 -1.74 -12.95 -8.14
N TYR A 425 -3.02 -13.19 -8.42
CA TYR A 425 -3.59 -14.52 -8.58
C TYR A 425 -4.62 -14.56 -9.71
N VAL A 426 -4.80 -15.73 -10.31
CA VAL A 426 -5.74 -15.94 -11.43
C VAL A 426 -6.56 -17.16 -11.12
N ILE A 427 -7.89 -17.02 -11.20
CA ILE A 427 -8.86 -18.08 -10.96
C ILE A 427 -9.79 -18.24 -12.16
N MET A 428 -10.23 -19.48 -12.42
CA MET A 428 -11.25 -19.77 -13.45
C MET A 428 -12.63 -20.05 -12.83
N GLY A 429 -12.68 -20.33 -11.53
CA GLY A 429 -13.90 -20.46 -10.74
C GLY A 429 -13.75 -19.73 -9.42
N LEU A 430 -14.81 -19.08 -8.93
CA LEU A 430 -14.76 -18.35 -7.66
C LEU A 430 -14.37 -19.25 -6.47
N GLY A 431 -14.73 -20.53 -6.50
CA GLY A 431 -14.34 -21.51 -5.48
C GLY A 431 -12.82 -21.74 -5.36
N GLU A 432 -12.04 -21.45 -6.40
CA GLU A 432 -10.57 -21.52 -6.37
C GLU A 432 -9.96 -20.43 -5.47
N LEU A 433 -10.75 -19.42 -5.06
CA LEU A 433 -10.31 -18.43 -4.09
C LEU A 433 -10.25 -19.00 -2.66
N LEU A 434 -11.02 -20.05 -2.31
CA LEU A 434 -11.02 -20.58 -0.93
C LEU A 434 -9.63 -21.08 -0.47
N PRO A 435 -8.91 -21.93 -1.23
CA PRO A 435 -7.57 -22.35 -0.83
C PRO A 435 -6.58 -21.19 -0.72
N GLU A 436 -6.73 -20.18 -1.59
CA GLU A 436 -5.91 -18.96 -1.56
C GLU A 436 -6.22 -18.11 -0.31
N LEU A 437 -7.48 -18.07 0.15
CA LEU A 437 -7.83 -17.36 1.40
C LEU A 437 -7.28 -18.04 2.66
N GLU A 438 -6.98 -19.35 2.59
CA GLU A 438 -6.36 -20.11 3.67
C GLU A 438 -4.83 -19.98 3.69
N SER A 439 -4.20 -19.54 2.60
CA SER A 439 -2.76 -19.31 2.57
C SER A 439 -2.36 -18.03 3.30
N ASN A 440 -1.08 -17.99 3.70
CA ASN A 440 -0.56 -16.92 4.54
C ASN A 440 -0.06 -15.74 3.69
N HIS A 441 -0.99 -14.93 3.20
CA HIS A 441 -0.67 -13.74 2.40
C HIS A 441 -0.62 -12.46 3.25
N ALA A 442 0.16 -11.51 2.76
CA ALA A 442 0.17 -10.15 3.27
C ALA A 442 -0.97 -9.29 2.69
N TRP A 443 -1.84 -9.83 1.83
CA TRP A 443 -3.01 -9.16 1.21
C TRP A 443 -2.70 -7.78 0.63
N THR A 444 -1.56 -7.70 -0.06
CA THR A 444 -1.05 -6.50 -0.72
C THR A 444 -0.58 -6.89 -2.11
N TYR A 445 -0.67 -5.96 -3.05
CA TYR A 445 -0.02 -6.16 -4.33
C TYR A 445 1.51 -6.20 -4.16
N GLU A 446 2.15 -7.26 -4.64
CA GLU A 446 3.58 -7.58 -4.36
C GLU A 446 4.54 -6.98 -5.40
N LYS A 447 4.07 -6.71 -6.61
CA LYS A 447 4.92 -6.37 -7.76
C LYS A 447 5.16 -4.87 -7.97
N ILE A 448 4.92 -4.04 -6.96
CA ILE A 448 5.14 -2.60 -7.13
C ILE A 448 6.61 -2.30 -6.99
#